data_AF-A0A4S8PUT7-F1
#
_entry.id   AF-A0A4S8PUT7-F1
#
_cell.length_a   1.000
_cell.length_b   1.000
_cell.length_c   1.000
_cell.angle_alpha   90.00
_cell.angle_beta   90.00
_cell.angle_gamma   90.00
#
_symmetry.space_group_name_H-M   'P 1'
#
loop_
_entity.id
_entity.type
_entity.pdbx_description
1 polymer ?
#
loop_
_entity_poly.entity_id
_entity_poly.type
_entity_poly.pdbx_seq_one_letter_code
_entity_poly.pdbx_strand_id
1 'polypeptide(L)'
;MRRMWPEELSAILDDAEEVTLESPGRQRDDGTHSEAIRRQALKVRMTQADFERVWPLAEARYRLQGRFAGKAITLIVNNPHYGPWHPADGGTVDNVSDSGRAYSTRYVVAHFLLDDVRETVDA
;
A
#
# COMPACT_ATOMS: atom_id res chain seq x y z
N MET A 1 20.76 -0.46 -3.44
CA MET A 1 20.76 -1.28 -2.20
C MET A 1 19.43 -2.02 -2.09
N ARG A 2 19.48 -3.30 -1.73
CA ARG A 2 18.29 -4.12 -1.44
C ARG A 2 17.74 -3.68 -0.08
N ARG A 3 16.54 -3.09 -0.03
CA ARG A 3 15.84 -2.77 1.22
C ARG A 3 14.78 -3.85 1.46
N MET A 4 14.75 -4.40 2.66
CA MET A 4 13.76 -5.40 3.07
C MET A 4 12.65 -4.70 3.84
N TRP A 5 11.40 -5.14 3.65
CA TRP A 5 10.29 -4.67 4.46
C TRP A 5 10.58 -4.93 5.95
N PRO A 6 10.34 -3.95 6.86
CA PRO A 6 10.62 -4.14 8.27
C PRO A 6 9.78 -5.26 8.87
N GLU A 7 10.43 -6.13 9.65
CA GLU A 7 9.81 -7.33 10.19
C GLU A 7 8.64 -6.98 11.12
N GLU A 8 8.80 -5.93 11.93
CA GLU A 8 7.82 -5.40 12.87
C GLU A 8 6.57 -4.79 12.21
N LEU A 9 6.59 -4.62 10.89
CA LEU A 9 5.47 -4.15 10.08
C LEU A 9 4.90 -5.26 9.18
N SER A 10 5.40 -6.49 9.27
CA SER A 10 4.98 -7.59 8.39
C SER A 10 3.50 -7.93 8.57
N ALA A 11 3.02 -7.90 9.83
CA ALA A 11 1.63 -8.22 10.17
C ALA A 11 0.60 -7.28 9.49
N ILE A 12 0.99 -6.07 9.12
CA ILE A 12 0.13 -5.13 8.36
C ILE A 12 -0.27 -5.73 7.01
N LEU A 13 0.57 -6.60 6.45
CA LEU A 13 0.34 -7.20 5.15
C LEU A 13 -0.40 -8.54 5.22
N ASP A 14 -0.77 -9.05 6.40
CA ASP A 14 -1.39 -10.39 6.54
C ASP A 14 -2.77 -10.45 5.89
N ASP A 15 -3.57 -9.39 6.05
CA ASP A 15 -4.90 -9.26 5.45
C ASP A 15 -4.91 -8.45 4.15
N ALA A 16 -3.74 -8.22 3.55
CA ALA A 16 -3.64 -7.48 2.29
C ALA A 16 -4.34 -8.22 1.14
N GLU A 17 -5.12 -7.48 0.36
CA GLU A 17 -5.82 -7.94 -0.84
C GLU A 17 -4.95 -7.64 -2.07
N GLU A 18 -4.63 -8.65 -2.88
CA GLU A 18 -4.04 -8.44 -4.20
C GLU A 18 -5.10 -7.87 -5.16
N VAL A 19 -4.85 -6.69 -5.72
CA VAL A 19 -5.77 -5.99 -6.61
C VAL A 19 -5.05 -5.53 -7.88
N THR A 20 -5.81 -5.34 -8.95
CA THR A 20 -5.32 -4.65 -10.14
C THR A 20 -5.83 -3.20 -10.14
N LEU A 21 -4.91 -2.25 -10.08
CA LEU A 21 -5.21 -0.84 -10.28
C LEU A 21 -5.44 -0.60 -11.76
N GLU A 22 -6.64 -0.19 -12.13
CA GLU A 22 -7.03 0.06 -13.51
C GLU A 22 -7.67 1.44 -13.68
N SER A 23 -7.12 2.25 -14.58
CA SER A 23 -7.77 3.49 -15.02
C SER A 23 -7.62 3.69 -16.52
N PRO A 24 -8.68 4.15 -17.21
CA PRO A 24 -8.58 4.48 -18.61
C PRO A 24 -7.67 5.70 -18.78
N GLY A 25 -6.84 5.69 -19.81
CA GLY A 25 -6.13 6.89 -20.22
C GLY A 25 -7.14 7.96 -20.64
N ARG A 26 -7.00 9.18 -20.15
CA ARG A 26 -7.88 10.30 -20.48
C ARG A 26 -7.07 11.40 -21.14
N GLN A 27 -7.60 11.92 -22.23
CA GLN A 27 -7.19 13.21 -22.74
C GLN A 27 -7.84 14.28 -21.84
N ARG A 28 -7.02 15.14 -21.24
CA ARG A 28 -7.47 16.29 -20.47
C ARG A 28 -7.74 17.46 -21.42
N ASP A 29 -8.62 18.36 -21.00
CA ASP A 29 -9.05 19.53 -21.78
C ASP A 29 -7.90 20.52 -22.07
N ASP A 30 -6.80 20.42 -21.33
CA ASP A 30 -5.56 21.19 -21.51
C ASP A 30 -4.59 20.58 -22.56
N GLY A 31 -5.01 19.50 -23.24
CA GLY A 31 -4.20 18.79 -24.24
C GLY A 31 -3.20 17.79 -23.67
N THR A 32 -3.14 17.62 -22.34
CA THR A 32 -2.30 16.58 -21.71
C THR A 32 -3.02 15.23 -21.71
N HIS A 33 -2.27 14.14 -21.83
CA HIS A 33 -2.81 12.78 -21.81
C HIS A 33 -2.38 12.07 -20.52
N SER A 34 -3.32 11.48 -19.80
CA SER A 34 -2.99 10.46 -18.80
C SER A 34 -2.92 9.10 -19.50
N GLU A 35 -1.86 8.35 -19.24
CA GLU A 35 -1.75 6.98 -19.74
C GLU A 35 -2.77 6.06 -19.06
N ALA A 36 -3.17 5.01 -19.77
CA ALA A 36 -3.95 3.94 -19.16
C ALA A 36 -3.10 3.20 -18.13
N ILE A 37 -3.63 3.03 -16.92
CA ILE A 37 -2.93 2.33 -15.84
C ILE A 37 -3.50 0.92 -15.74
N ARG A 38 -2.62 -0.08 -15.71
CA ARG A 38 -2.92 -1.46 -15.32
C ARG A 38 -1.75 -2.02 -14.51
N ARG A 39 -1.87 -2.02 -13.18
CA ARG A 39 -0.77 -2.40 -12.27
C ARG A 39 -1.25 -3.31 -11.14
N GLN A 40 -0.48 -4.35 -10.82
CA GLN A 40 -0.72 -5.14 -9.62
C GLN A 40 -0.36 -4.34 -8.36
N ALA A 41 -1.15 -4.50 -7.32
CA ALA A 41 -0.98 -3.81 -6.05
C ALA A 41 -1.50 -4.64 -4.87
N LEU A 42 -1.05 -4.29 -3.67
CA LEU A 42 -1.68 -4.69 -2.41
C LEU A 42 -2.56 -3.56 -1.92
N LYS A 43 -3.83 -3.85 -1.68
CA LYS A 43 -4.75 -2.99 -0.94
C LYS A 43 -4.76 -3.43 0.51
N VAL A 44 -4.48 -2.49 1.40
CA VAL A 44 -4.33 -2.77 2.83
C VAL A 44 -5.21 -1.81 3.61
N ARG A 45 -6.06 -2.36 4.48
CA ARG A 45 -6.74 -1.60 5.51
C ARG A 45 -5.92 -1.71 6.79
N MET A 46 -5.41 -0.59 7.28
CA MET A 46 -4.59 -0.54 8.50
C MET A 46 -5.09 0.55 9.44
N THR A 47 -4.68 0.50 10.70
CA THR A 47 -5.00 1.59 11.65
C THR A 47 -4.30 2.88 11.23
N GLN A 48 -4.84 4.03 11.65
CA GLN A 48 -4.16 5.33 11.45
C GLN A 48 -2.74 5.31 12.05
N ALA A 49 -2.55 4.68 13.21
CA ALA A 49 -1.25 4.58 13.87
C ALA A 49 -0.25 3.73 13.07
N ASP A 50 -0.70 2.61 12.48
CA ASP A 50 0.16 1.80 11.61
C ASP A 50 0.48 2.52 10.30
N PHE A 51 -0.47 3.27 9.75
CA PHE A 51 -0.22 4.09 8.57
C PHE A 51 0.86 5.15 8.84
N GLU A 52 0.85 5.79 10.01
CA GLU A 52 1.90 6.76 10.42
C GLU A 52 3.27 6.10 10.56
N ARG A 53 3.34 4.84 10.99
CA ARG A 53 4.59 4.06 11.05
C ARG A 53 5.09 3.67 9.65
N VAL A 54 4.18 3.41 8.72
CA VAL A 54 4.49 3.06 7.33
C VAL A 54 4.86 4.29 6.49
N TRP A 55 4.29 5.46 6.78
CA TRP A 55 4.45 6.67 5.98
C TRP A 55 5.91 7.04 5.65
N PRO A 56 6.88 6.99 6.60
CA PRO A 56 8.29 7.26 6.30
C PRO A 56 8.93 6.28 5.29
N LEU A 57 8.30 5.13 5.04
CA LEU A 57 8.76 4.13 4.06
C LEU A 57 8.28 4.45 2.64
N ALA A 58 7.47 5.50 2.44
CA ALA A 58 6.93 5.86 1.13
C ALA A 58 7.98 6.20 0.06
N GLU A 59 9.22 6.49 0.48
CA GLU A 59 10.28 6.96 -0.41
C GLU A 59 11.01 5.84 -1.14
N ALA A 60 10.73 4.58 -0.82
CA ALA A 60 11.52 3.47 -1.33
C ALA A 60 10.71 2.21 -1.65
N ARG A 61 11.39 1.32 -2.38
CA ARG A 61 10.92 -0.01 -2.73
C ARG A 61 11.49 -1.03 -1.74
N TYR A 62 10.61 -1.88 -1.21
CA TYR A 62 10.94 -2.88 -0.19
C TYR A 62 10.64 -4.28 -0.69
N ARG A 63 11.62 -5.18 -0.60
CA ARG A 63 11.40 -6.60 -0.91
C ARG A 63 10.66 -7.28 0.23
N LEU A 64 9.79 -8.21 -0.14
CA LEU A 64 8.98 -8.98 0.78
C LEU A 64 9.56 -10.38 1.02
N GLN A 65 9.15 -10.97 2.14
CA GLN A 65 9.42 -12.35 2.52
C GLN A 65 8.08 -13.09 2.74
N GLY A 66 8.13 -14.36 3.15
CA GLY A 66 6.94 -15.14 3.44
C GLY A 66 6.05 -15.35 2.21
N ARG A 67 4.73 -15.13 2.36
CA ARG A 67 3.74 -15.37 1.28
C ARG A 67 3.99 -14.57 0.00
N PHE A 68 4.73 -13.45 0.10
CA PHE A 68 5.08 -12.59 -1.03
C PHE A 68 6.57 -12.65 -1.39
N ALA A 69 7.26 -13.74 -1.04
CA ALA A 69 8.64 -13.95 -1.45
C ALA A 69 8.81 -13.79 -2.98
N GLY A 70 9.89 -13.12 -3.40
CA GLY A 70 10.12 -12.78 -4.80
C GLY A 70 9.39 -11.52 -5.29
N LYS A 71 8.63 -10.84 -4.43
CA LYS A 71 7.96 -9.57 -4.75
C LYS A 71 8.55 -8.40 -3.97
N ALA A 72 8.21 -7.20 -4.41
CA ALA A 72 8.53 -5.96 -3.73
C ALA A 72 7.37 -4.99 -3.79
N ILE A 73 7.24 -4.18 -2.75
CA ILE A 73 6.20 -3.18 -2.61
C ILE A 73 6.74 -1.76 -2.58
N THR A 74 5.92 -0.84 -3.09
CA THR A 74 6.15 0.61 -3.00
C THR A 74 4.84 1.30 -2.66
N LEU A 75 4.80 2.05 -1.57
CA LEU A 75 3.61 2.82 -1.18
C LEU A 75 3.38 3.95 -2.20
N ILE A 76 2.15 4.10 -2.70
CA ILE A 76 1.88 4.97 -3.85
C ILE A 76 1.72 6.45 -3.56
N VAL A 77 1.74 6.84 -2.28
CA VAL A 77 1.38 8.18 -1.78
C VAL A 77 2.14 9.33 -2.43
N ASN A 78 3.38 9.09 -2.85
CA ASN A 78 4.23 10.12 -3.43
C ASN A 78 4.15 10.20 -4.96
N ASN A 79 3.35 9.35 -5.60
CA ASN A 79 3.28 9.28 -7.05
C ASN A 79 1.93 9.83 -7.57
N PRO A 80 1.93 10.98 -8.27
CA PRO A 80 0.70 11.63 -8.73
C PRO A 80 -0.05 10.84 -9.80
N HIS A 81 0.62 9.91 -10.52
CA HIS A 81 -0.07 9.04 -11.47
C HIS A 81 -1.10 8.13 -10.80
N TYR A 82 -0.92 7.85 -9.50
CA TYR A 82 -1.82 6.98 -8.74
C TYR A 82 -2.75 7.75 -7.79
N GLY A 83 -2.97 9.05 -8.03
CA GLY A 83 -3.84 9.90 -7.21
C GLY A 83 -5.19 9.25 -6.81
N PRO A 84 -5.93 8.59 -7.73
CA PRO A 84 -7.20 7.92 -7.39
C PRO A 84 -7.10 6.80 -6.34
N TRP A 85 -5.89 6.26 -6.10
CA TRP A 85 -5.65 5.19 -5.14
C TRP A 85 -4.87 5.65 -3.91
N HIS A 86 -4.53 6.95 -3.83
CA HIS A 86 -3.92 7.53 -2.64
C HIS A 86 -4.74 7.20 -1.38
N PRO A 87 -4.10 7.15 -0.20
CA PRO A 87 -4.75 6.73 1.01
C PRO A 87 -6.04 7.49 1.27
N ALA A 88 -7.08 6.74 1.59
CA ALA A 88 -8.41 7.26 1.85
C ALA A 88 -8.91 6.75 3.20
N ASP A 89 -9.95 7.43 3.72
CA ASP A 89 -10.63 7.00 4.94
C ASP A 89 -11.12 5.54 4.80
N GLY A 90 -10.68 4.69 5.72
CA GLY A 90 -11.08 3.28 5.81
C GLY A 90 -12.21 3.04 6.80
N GLY A 91 -12.77 4.11 7.38
CA GLY A 91 -13.82 4.07 8.38
C GLY A 91 -13.30 3.98 9.80
N THR A 92 -14.23 3.88 10.73
CA THR A 92 -13.96 3.82 12.18
C THR A 92 -14.63 2.58 12.77
N VAL A 93 -13.98 1.96 13.76
CA VAL A 93 -14.54 0.85 14.54
C VAL A 93 -14.61 1.25 16.00
N ASP A 94 -15.81 1.19 16.57
CA ASP A 94 -16.03 1.41 18.00
C ASP A 94 -15.75 0.13 18.78
N ASN A 95 -15.02 0.28 19.88
CA ASN A 95 -14.61 -0.79 20.77
C ASN A 95 -14.81 -0.37 22.23
N VAL A 96 -14.76 -1.33 23.14
CA VAL A 96 -14.83 -1.11 24.58
C VAL A 96 -13.59 -1.72 25.22
N SER A 97 -12.84 -0.94 25.99
CA SER A 97 -11.68 -1.44 26.72
C SER A 97 -12.10 -2.43 27.82
N ASP A 98 -11.15 -3.19 28.35
CA ASP A 98 -11.38 -4.09 29.49
C ASP A 98 -11.91 -3.36 30.74
N SER A 99 -11.65 -2.05 30.85
CA SER A 99 -12.19 -1.17 31.89
C SER A 99 -13.60 -0.62 31.61
N GLY A 100 -14.24 -1.04 30.52
CA GLY A 100 -15.58 -0.60 30.11
C GLY A 100 -15.62 0.75 29.40
N ARG A 101 -14.47 1.36 29.06
CA ARG A 101 -14.42 2.66 28.38
C ARG A 101 -14.55 2.47 26.87
N ALA A 102 -15.55 3.11 26.26
CA ALA A 102 -15.68 3.16 24.82
C ALA A 102 -14.52 3.95 24.17
N TYR A 103 -13.99 3.44 23.06
CA TYR A 103 -13.01 4.12 22.21
C TYR A 103 -13.23 3.75 20.74
N SER A 104 -12.81 4.63 19.84
CA SER A 104 -12.97 4.46 18.40
C SER A 104 -11.60 4.35 17.73
N THR A 105 -11.38 3.33 16.90
CA THR A 105 -10.16 3.17 16.10
C THR A 105 -10.43 3.60 14.66
N ARG A 106 -9.65 4.56 14.16
CA ARG A 106 -9.69 5.00 12.75
C ARG A 106 -8.80 4.13 11.88
N TYR A 107 -9.29 3.84 10.68
CA TYR A 107 -8.58 3.05 9.68
C TYR A 107 -8.33 3.85 8.41
N VAL A 108 -7.29 3.47 7.71
CA VAL A 108 -6.90 4.01 6.41
C VAL A 108 -6.80 2.87 5.43
N VAL A 109 -7.32 3.05 4.21
CA VAL A 109 -7.05 2.15 3.09
C VAL A 109 -5.91 2.73 2.27
N ALA A 110 -4.80 2.00 2.19
CA ALA A 110 -3.64 2.37 1.40
C ALA A 110 -3.34 1.29 0.34
N HIS A 111 -2.69 1.71 -0.75
CA HIS A 111 -2.25 0.79 -1.79
C HIS A 111 -0.73 0.80 -1.92
N PHE A 112 -0.17 -0.38 -2.17
CA PHE A 112 1.24 -0.54 -2.53
C PHE A 112 1.32 -1.16 -3.91
N LEU A 113 2.12 -0.60 -4.82
CA LEU A 113 2.44 -1.30 -6.07
C LEU A 113 3.14 -2.60 -5.73
N LEU A 114 2.75 -3.69 -6.40
CA LEU A 114 3.30 -5.02 -6.21
C LEU A 114 4.06 -5.42 -7.47
N ASP A 115 5.39 -5.43 -7.36
CA ASP A 115 6.27 -5.71 -8.48
C ASP A 115 7.03 -7.02 -8.26
N ASP A 116 7.04 -7.88 -9.27
CA ASP A 116 7.91 -9.05 -9.26
C ASP A 116 9.38 -8.62 -9.26
N VAL A 117 10.19 -9.41 -8.57
CA VAL A 117 11.62 -9.20 -8.47
C VAL A 117 12.30 -10.39 -9.13
N ARG A 118 12.81 -10.19 -10.35
CA ARG A 118 13.72 -11.16 -10.96
C ARG A 118 15.00 -11.16 -10.12
N GLU A 119 15.23 -12.23 -9.38
CA GLU A 119 16.60 -12.54 -8.98
C GLU A 119 17.31 -13.03 -10.25
N THR A 120 18.36 -12.34 -10.68
CA THR A 120 19.47 -13.06 -11.30
C THR A 120 19.96 -14.01 -10.22
N VAL A 121 19.52 -15.26 -10.31
CA VAL A 121 20.24 -16.37 -9.72
C VAL A 121 21.63 -16.31 -10.36
N ASP A 122 22.61 -15.86 -9.60
CA ASP A 122 23.98 -16.25 -9.91
C ASP A 122 23.99 -17.78 -9.80
N ALA A 123 24.14 -18.42 -10.96
CA ALA A 123 24.15 -19.87 -11.14
C ALA A 123 25.41 -20.50 -10.53
#